data_AF-A0A059LKG9-F1
#
_entry.id   AF-A0A059LKG9-F1
#
_cell.length_a   1.000
_cell.length_b   1.000
_cell.length_c   1.000
_cell.angle_alpha   90.00
_cell.angle_beta   90.00
_cell.angle_gamma   90.00
#
_symmetry.space_group_name_H-M   'P 1'
#
loop_
_entity.id
_entity.type
_entity.pdbx_description
1 polymer ?
#
loop_
_entity_poly.entity_id
_entity_poly.type
_entity_poly.pdbx_seq_one_letter_code
_entity_poly.pdbx_strand_id
1 'polypeptide(L)'
;MQAGLRRRRARAEEEGAQSGSEEEREGGRRPAEAEPAQPASKRDAYDRQRAAREAEREAAEAEQEAEIARAAAERAAQEEAEAAKWRSTFAVEAVGEAAATDEEVAAQTQRLAEYVRQRKMVALDEAAAEVGLRVADVISRIKELEDAGELTGILDERGKYIYISRQEMEAVSNFITARGRVTIAALAQECSTLVDLTPRMVADQSVLEDGEGEAEVAA
;
A
#
# COMPACT_ATOMS: atom_id res chain seq x y z
N MET A 1 -53.19 36.42 12.92
CA MET A 1 -52.34 37.33 13.71
C MET A 1 -51.81 36.62 14.96
N GLN A 2 -50.80 35.75 14.86
CA GLN A 2 -50.21 35.04 16.01
C GLN A 2 -48.66 34.94 15.99
N ALA A 3 -47.98 35.74 15.15
CA ALA A 3 -46.51 35.73 15.03
C ALA A 3 -45.80 36.93 15.70
N GLY A 4 -46.54 37.84 16.35
CA GLY A 4 -46.02 39.09 16.91
C GLY A 4 -45.72 39.10 18.42
N LEU A 5 -46.08 38.05 19.16
CA LEU A 5 -45.89 37.99 20.62
C LEU A 5 -44.68 37.16 21.08
N ARG A 6 -44.09 36.33 20.21
CA ARG A 6 -42.92 35.50 20.60
C ARG A 6 -41.57 36.21 20.47
N ARG A 7 -41.46 37.26 19.63
CA ARG A 7 -40.22 38.04 19.47
C ARG A 7 -40.00 39.11 20.54
N ARG A 8 -41.03 39.50 21.31
CA ARG A 8 -40.89 40.47 22.42
C ARG A 8 -40.47 39.85 23.74
N ARG A 9 -40.64 38.54 23.92
CA ARG A 9 -40.21 37.84 25.15
C ARG A 9 -38.71 37.55 25.16
N ALA A 10 -38.15 37.13 24.03
CA ALA A 10 -36.72 36.82 23.93
C ALA A 10 -35.82 38.07 24.10
N ARG A 11 -36.23 39.25 23.60
CA ARG A 11 -35.45 40.48 23.74
C ARG A 11 -35.46 41.07 25.17
N ALA A 12 -36.55 40.83 25.91
CA ALA A 12 -36.66 41.29 27.30
C ALA A 12 -35.84 40.43 28.28
N GLU A 13 -35.59 39.16 27.96
CA GLU A 13 -34.73 38.28 28.78
C GLU A 13 -33.24 38.56 28.54
N GLU A 14 -32.84 38.96 27.33
CA GLU A 14 -31.44 39.29 27.00
C GLU A 14 -31.02 40.66 27.58
N GLU A 15 -31.90 41.67 27.55
CA GLU A 15 -31.66 42.98 28.18
C GLU A 15 -31.72 42.92 29.72
N GLY A 16 -32.53 42.03 30.30
CA GLY A 16 -32.59 41.79 31.75
C GLY A 16 -31.36 41.04 32.30
N ALA A 17 -30.76 40.14 31.52
CA ALA A 17 -29.56 39.40 31.93
C ALA A 17 -28.27 40.23 31.85
N GLN A 18 -28.14 41.14 30.87
CA GLN A 18 -27.01 42.07 30.80
C GLN A 18 -27.10 43.17 31.87
N SER A 19 -28.29 43.71 32.15
CA SER A 19 -28.47 44.72 33.22
C SER A 19 -28.25 44.15 34.64
N GLY A 20 -28.51 42.86 34.87
CA GLY A 20 -28.28 42.22 36.18
C GLY A 20 -26.82 41.84 36.47
N SER A 21 -25.98 41.70 35.44
CA SER A 21 -24.58 41.26 35.60
C SER A 21 -23.55 42.41 35.58
N GLU A 22 -23.94 43.61 35.15
CA GLU A 22 -23.18 44.84 35.37
C GLU A 22 -23.51 45.50 36.73
N GLU A 23 -24.73 45.35 37.27
CA GLU A 23 -25.14 45.95 38.55
C GLU A 23 -24.73 45.13 39.81
N GLU A 24 -24.25 43.89 39.65
CA GLU A 24 -23.59 43.12 40.74
C GLU A 24 -22.06 43.29 40.78
N ARG A 25 -21.45 44.00 39.81
CA ARG A 25 -20.01 44.33 39.83
C ARG A 25 -19.68 45.71 40.41
N GLU A 26 -20.69 46.50 40.76
CA GLU A 26 -20.52 47.87 41.25
C GLU A 26 -21.09 48.08 42.67
N GLY A 27 -21.15 47.01 43.47
CA GLY A 27 -21.66 47.02 44.85
C GLY A 27 -20.69 46.38 45.85
N GLY A 28 -19.38 46.67 45.75
CA GLY A 28 -18.37 45.98 46.56
C GLY A 28 -17.03 46.68 46.72
N ARG A 29 -16.94 48.01 46.55
CA ARG A 29 -15.79 48.79 47.04
C ARG A 29 -16.09 49.30 48.44
N ARG A 30 -15.96 48.42 49.43
CA ARG A 30 -15.56 48.88 50.78
C ARG A 30 -14.04 49.04 50.74
N PRO A 31 -13.48 50.18 51.18
CA PRO A 31 -12.08 50.20 51.51
C PRO A 31 -11.90 49.17 52.64
N ALA A 32 -11.20 48.07 52.35
CA ALA A 32 -10.66 47.24 53.41
C ALA A 32 -9.70 48.16 54.17
N GLU A 33 -10.15 48.63 55.34
CA GLU A 33 -9.32 49.37 56.27
C GLU A 33 -8.02 48.60 56.44
N ALA A 34 -6.93 49.23 55.99
CA ALA A 34 -5.60 48.81 56.35
C ALA A 34 -5.50 48.90 57.87
N GLU A 35 -5.65 47.76 58.55
CA GLU A 35 -5.28 47.64 59.96
C GLU A 35 -3.83 48.14 60.09
N PRO A 36 -3.55 49.08 61.00
CA PRO A 36 -2.19 49.53 61.23
C PRO A 36 -1.37 48.36 61.75
N ALA A 37 -0.31 48.04 61.01
CA ALA A 37 0.67 47.04 61.35
C ALA A 37 1.10 47.15 62.83
N GLN A 38 0.69 46.16 63.62
CA GLN A 38 1.25 45.93 64.96
C GLN A 38 2.74 45.56 64.80
N PRO A 39 3.60 45.86 65.79
CA PRO A 39 5.05 45.75 65.62
C PRO A 39 5.43 44.31 65.25
N ALA A 40 6.10 44.18 64.10
CA ALA A 40 6.55 42.93 63.51
C ALA A 40 7.00 41.93 64.58
N SER A 41 6.18 40.90 64.77
CA SER A 41 6.54 39.78 65.63
C SER A 41 7.67 39.01 64.94
N LYS A 42 8.50 38.29 65.70
CA LYS A 42 9.56 37.43 65.14
C LYS A 42 9.03 36.42 64.10
N ARG A 43 7.70 36.17 64.05
CA ARG A 43 7.03 35.33 63.05
C ARG A 43 6.91 36.01 61.68
N ASP A 44 6.56 37.29 61.60
CA ASP A 44 6.41 37.99 60.31
C ASP A 44 7.73 38.10 59.54
N ALA A 45 8.84 38.27 60.26
CA ALA A 45 10.18 38.28 59.66
C ALA A 45 10.58 36.88 59.16
N TYR A 46 10.17 35.82 59.87
CA TYR A 46 10.43 34.42 59.48
C TYR A 46 9.61 34.02 58.25
N ASP A 47 8.34 34.41 58.19
CA ASP A 47 7.46 34.11 57.06
C ASP A 47 7.89 34.85 55.80
N ARG A 48 8.32 36.12 55.91
CA ARG A 48 8.92 36.85 54.77
C ARG A 48 10.23 36.23 54.30
N GLN A 49 11.08 35.76 55.23
CA GLN A 49 12.33 35.08 54.87
C GLN A 49 12.08 33.72 54.20
N ARG A 50 11.04 33.00 54.63
CA ARG A 50 10.62 31.73 54.03
C ARG A 50 10.05 31.94 52.62
N ALA A 51 9.14 32.90 52.46
CA ALA A 51 8.59 33.27 51.17
C ALA A 51 9.67 33.73 50.18
N ALA A 52 10.67 34.49 50.63
CA ALA A 52 11.80 34.90 49.80
C ALA A 52 12.65 33.70 49.34
N ARG A 53 12.93 32.73 50.22
CA ARG A 53 13.67 31.50 49.86
C ARG A 53 12.86 30.56 48.97
N GLU A 54 11.54 30.54 49.10
CA GLU A 54 10.65 29.74 48.27
C GLU A 54 10.53 30.34 46.86
N ALA A 55 10.39 31.66 46.76
CA ALA A 55 10.42 32.36 45.48
C ALA A 55 11.77 32.21 44.75
N GLU A 56 12.89 32.19 45.48
CA GLU A 56 14.22 31.93 44.90
C GLU A 56 14.34 30.48 44.37
N ARG A 57 13.76 29.50 45.08
CA ARG A 57 13.72 28.10 44.62
C ARG A 57 12.81 27.92 43.41
N GLU A 58 11.62 28.52 43.43
CA GLU A 58 10.68 28.47 42.32
C GLU A 58 11.25 29.14 41.06
N ALA A 59 11.97 30.26 41.21
CA ALA A 59 12.68 30.89 40.10
C ALA A 59 13.80 29.99 39.54
N ALA A 60 14.57 29.33 40.40
CA ALA A 60 15.62 28.40 39.98
C ALA A 60 15.05 27.13 39.32
N GLU A 61 13.93 26.61 39.81
CA GLU A 61 13.22 25.46 39.21
C GLU A 61 12.60 25.83 37.86
N ALA A 62 12.00 27.00 37.73
CA ALA A 62 11.46 27.50 36.46
C ALA A 62 12.55 27.73 35.40
N GLU A 63 13.74 28.19 35.80
CA GLU A 63 14.88 28.35 34.88
C GLU A 63 15.39 26.98 34.39
N GLN A 64 15.50 25.99 35.28
CA GLN A 64 15.89 24.63 34.92
C GLN A 64 14.86 23.94 34.02
N GLU A 65 13.56 24.11 34.32
CA GLU A 65 12.49 23.55 33.49
C GLU A 65 12.48 24.18 32.09
N ALA A 66 12.71 25.50 32.00
CA ALA A 66 12.83 26.19 30.72
C ALA A 66 14.05 25.73 29.90
N GLU A 67 15.19 25.45 30.55
CA GLU A 67 16.38 24.90 29.88
C GLU A 67 16.13 23.46 29.37
N ILE A 68 15.53 22.60 30.19
CA ILE A 68 15.17 21.22 29.81
C ILE A 68 14.16 21.22 28.66
N ALA A 69 13.15 22.10 28.70
CA ALA A 69 12.16 22.23 27.64
C ALA A 69 12.79 22.68 26.31
N ARG A 70 13.75 23.61 26.35
CA ARG A 70 14.49 24.04 25.16
C ARG A 70 15.36 22.92 24.60
N ALA A 71 16.10 22.21 25.45
CA ALA A 71 16.92 21.08 25.03
C ALA A 71 16.09 19.89 24.50
N ALA A 72 14.88 19.67 25.04
CA ALA A 72 13.96 18.67 24.52
C ALA A 72 13.37 19.09 23.16
N ALA A 73 13.00 20.36 23.00
CA ALA A 73 12.50 20.88 21.72
C ALA A 73 13.57 20.84 20.61
N GLU A 74 14.82 21.15 20.94
CA GLU A 74 15.93 21.07 19.98
C GLU A 74 16.21 19.62 19.56
N ARG A 75 16.23 18.68 20.51
CA ARG A 75 16.37 17.24 20.19
C ARG A 75 15.21 16.73 19.35
N ALA A 76 13.98 17.09 19.68
CA ALA A 76 12.81 16.72 18.90
C ALA A 76 12.89 17.28 17.46
N ALA A 77 13.33 18.52 17.28
CA ALA A 77 13.51 19.10 15.95
C ALA A 77 14.61 18.40 15.13
N GLN A 78 15.71 18.00 15.78
CA GLN A 78 16.77 17.21 15.14
C GLN A 78 16.24 15.82 14.73
N GLU A 79 15.54 15.13 15.64
CA GLU A 79 14.93 13.82 15.37
C GLU A 79 13.89 13.90 14.24
N GLU A 80 13.05 14.95 14.19
CA GLU A 80 12.09 15.15 13.11
C GLU A 80 12.77 15.40 11.76
N ALA A 81 13.86 16.18 11.75
CA ALA A 81 14.64 16.44 10.54
C ALA A 81 15.35 15.17 10.04
N GLU A 82 15.90 14.36 10.95
CA GLU A 82 16.46 13.05 10.61
C GLU A 82 15.35 12.11 10.11
N ALA A 83 14.23 12.00 10.82
CA ALA A 83 13.09 11.19 10.41
C ALA A 83 12.54 11.65 9.04
N ALA A 84 12.55 12.95 8.73
CA ALA A 84 12.19 13.45 7.40
C ALA A 84 13.19 13.01 6.32
N LYS A 85 14.50 13.07 6.59
CA LYS A 85 15.53 12.56 5.67
C LYS A 85 15.38 11.07 5.44
N TRP A 86 15.25 10.27 6.50
CA TRP A 86 15.03 8.83 6.39
C TRP A 86 13.72 8.51 5.66
N ARG A 87 12.63 9.23 5.95
CA ARG A 87 11.36 9.10 5.21
C ARG A 87 11.51 9.43 3.72
N SER A 88 12.34 10.41 3.36
CA SER A 88 12.62 10.71 1.95
C SER A 88 13.47 9.64 1.27
N THR A 89 14.40 9.01 1.97
CA THR A 89 15.23 7.91 1.44
C THR A 89 14.44 6.60 1.33
N PHE A 90 13.48 6.36 2.23
CA PHE A 90 12.62 5.17 2.25
C PHE A 90 11.29 5.35 1.53
N ALA A 91 10.94 6.56 1.09
CA ALA A 91 9.87 6.77 0.12
C ALA A 91 10.34 6.15 -1.20
N VAL A 92 10.17 4.83 -1.29
CA VAL A 92 10.23 4.04 -2.50
C VAL A 92 9.48 4.84 -3.54
N GLU A 93 10.16 5.22 -4.62
CA GLU A 93 9.51 5.75 -5.80
C GLU A 93 8.36 4.79 -6.11
N ALA A 94 7.13 5.24 -5.86
CA ALA A 94 5.98 4.67 -6.49
C ALA A 94 6.19 5.02 -7.97
N VAL A 95 7.01 4.22 -8.64
CA VAL A 95 7.05 4.11 -10.08
C VAL A 95 5.61 3.72 -10.40
N GLY A 96 4.80 4.73 -10.65
CA GLY A 96 3.55 4.57 -11.33
C GLY A 96 3.94 3.94 -12.65
N GLU A 97 3.76 2.62 -12.72
CA GLU A 97 3.76 1.89 -13.96
C GLU A 97 2.84 2.68 -14.88
N ALA A 98 3.44 3.42 -15.81
CA ALA A 98 2.68 4.11 -16.84
C ALA A 98 1.76 3.04 -17.41
N ALA A 99 0.45 3.29 -17.40
CA ALA A 99 -0.52 2.30 -17.86
C ALA A 99 -0.05 1.81 -19.22
N ALA A 100 0.41 0.55 -19.26
CA ALA A 100 0.92 -0.05 -20.47
C ALA A 100 -0.17 0.12 -21.53
N THR A 101 0.23 0.59 -22.70
CA THR A 101 -0.70 0.74 -23.81
C THR A 101 -1.31 -0.62 -24.15
N ASP A 102 -2.54 -0.64 -24.67
CA ASP A 102 -3.21 -1.90 -25.04
C ASP A 102 -2.35 -2.76 -25.98
N GLU A 103 -1.51 -2.13 -26.81
CA GLU A 103 -0.57 -2.78 -27.71
C GLU A 103 0.62 -3.43 -26.97
N GLU A 104 1.18 -2.77 -25.96
CA GLU A 104 2.22 -3.35 -25.10
C GLU A 104 1.68 -4.53 -24.29
N VAL A 105 0.47 -4.39 -23.77
CA VAL A 105 -0.25 -5.44 -23.03
C VAL A 105 -0.47 -6.68 -23.91
N ALA A 106 -0.90 -6.48 -25.16
CA ALA A 106 -1.07 -7.55 -26.13
C ALA A 106 0.27 -8.22 -26.46
N ALA A 107 1.32 -7.43 -26.72
CA ALA A 107 2.65 -7.94 -27.02
C ALA A 107 3.25 -8.76 -25.86
N GLN A 108 3.09 -8.31 -24.61
CA GLN A 108 3.50 -9.05 -23.42
C GLN A 108 2.76 -10.38 -23.30
N THR A 109 1.45 -10.38 -23.55
CA THR A 109 0.61 -11.59 -23.48
C THR A 109 1.02 -12.61 -24.55
N GLN A 110 1.31 -12.15 -25.77
CA GLN A 110 1.80 -13.02 -26.83
C GLN A 110 3.19 -13.61 -26.50
N ARG A 111 4.13 -12.78 -26.01
CA ARG A 111 5.45 -13.25 -25.56
C ARG A 111 5.34 -14.31 -24.48
N LEU A 112 4.44 -14.12 -23.51
CA LEU A 112 4.17 -15.09 -22.46
C LEU A 112 3.66 -16.42 -23.06
N ALA A 113 2.71 -16.36 -23.99
CA ALA A 113 2.17 -17.55 -24.64
C ALA A 113 3.26 -18.32 -25.41
N GLU A 114 4.11 -17.62 -26.16
CA GLU A 114 5.23 -18.22 -26.90
C GLU A 114 6.26 -18.83 -25.95
N TYR A 115 6.62 -18.13 -24.88
CA TYR A 115 7.57 -18.60 -23.87
C TYR A 115 7.10 -19.93 -23.24
N VAL A 116 5.82 -20.00 -22.89
CA VAL A 116 5.18 -21.19 -22.32
C VAL A 116 5.15 -22.35 -23.32
N ARG A 117 4.76 -22.09 -24.58
CA ARG A 117 4.70 -23.12 -25.65
C ARG A 117 6.08 -23.72 -25.95
N GLN A 118 7.15 -22.93 -25.91
CA GLN A 118 8.51 -23.39 -26.21
C GLN A 118 9.08 -24.28 -25.11
N ARG A 119 8.94 -23.86 -23.84
CA ARG A 119 9.56 -24.55 -22.70
C ARG A 119 8.74 -25.72 -22.18
N LYS A 120 7.43 -25.74 -22.45
CA LYS A 120 6.41 -26.70 -21.97
C LYS A 120 6.24 -26.77 -20.45
N MET A 121 7.32 -26.74 -19.67
CA MET A 121 7.30 -26.59 -18.22
C MET A 121 7.94 -25.26 -17.84
N VAL A 122 7.19 -24.41 -17.15
CA VAL A 122 7.63 -23.05 -16.81
C VAL A 122 7.34 -22.76 -15.34
N ALA A 123 8.34 -22.27 -14.61
CA ALA A 123 8.11 -21.66 -13.29
C ALA A 123 7.49 -20.27 -13.48
N LEU A 124 6.41 -19.98 -12.77
CA LEU A 124 5.71 -18.70 -12.92
C LEU A 124 6.59 -17.51 -12.53
N ASP A 125 7.50 -17.69 -11.57
CA ASP A 125 8.48 -16.66 -11.19
C ASP A 125 9.45 -16.32 -12.34
N GLU A 126 9.89 -17.33 -13.09
CA GLU A 126 10.76 -17.14 -14.25
C GLU A 126 10.01 -16.48 -15.41
N ALA A 127 8.76 -16.89 -15.65
CA ALA A 127 7.89 -16.25 -16.65
C ALA A 127 7.61 -14.77 -16.33
N ALA A 128 7.38 -14.47 -15.05
CA ALA A 128 7.19 -13.12 -14.54
C ALA A 128 8.44 -12.27 -14.77
N ALA A 129 9.64 -12.81 -14.48
CA ALA A 129 10.89 -12.12 -14.73
C ALA A 129 11.16 -11.87 -16.22
N GLU A 130 10.84 -12.82 -17.09
CA GLU A 130 11.04 -12.70 -18.55
C GLU A 130 10.15 -11.60 -19.17
N VAL A 131 8.87 -11.55 -18.77
CA VAL A 131 7.89 -10.61 -19.33
C VAL A 131 7.89 -9.25 -18.60
N GLY A 132 8.50 -9.20 -17.41
CA GLY A 132 8.54 -8.00 -16.56
C GLY A 132 7.23 -7.74 -15.83
N LEU A 133 6.46 -8.78 -15.52
CA LEU A 133 5.16 -8.71 -14.85
C LEU A 133 5.25 -9.25 -13.43
N ARG A 134 4.25 -8.95 -12.59
CA ARG A 134 4.13 -9.66 -11.31
C ARG A 134 3.57 -11.06 -11.56
N VAL A 135 3.95 -12.00 -10.70
CA VAL A 135 3.48 -13.39 -10.78
C VAL A 135 1.95 -13.48 -10.78
N ALA A 136 1.26 -12.63 -10.01
CA ALA A 136 -0.20 -12.57 -9.99
C ALA A 136 -0.81 -12.15 -11.34
N ASP A 137 -0.15 -11.25 -12.06
CA ASP A 137 -0.60 -10.79 -13.37
C ASP A 137 -0.35 -11.87 -14.42
N VAL A 138 0.80 -12.55 -14.36
CA VAL A 138 1.09 -13.72 -15.21
C VAL A 138 0.03 -14.81 -15.03
N ILE A 139 -0.37 -15.12 -13.79
CA ILE A 139 -1.43 -16.11 -13.53
C ILE A 139 -2.74 -15.66 -14.17
N SER A 140 -3.10 -14.39 -14.05
CA SER A 140 -4.33 -13.84 -14.64
C SER A 140 -4.28 -13.95 -16.17
N ARG A 141 -3.16 -13.60 -16.80
CA ARG A 141 -2.98 -13.69 -18.26
C ARG A 141 -2.97 -15.12 -18.78
N ILE A 142 -2.36 -16.06 -18.05
CA ILE A 142 -2.43 -17.48 -18.41
C ILE A 142 -3.88 -17.96 -18.39
N LYS A 143 -4.67 -17.59 -17.36
CA LYS A 143 -6.09 -17.94 -17.30
C LYS A 143 -6.90 -17.34 -18.45
N GLU A 144 -6.65 -16.08 -18.81
CA GLU A 144 -7.28 -15.45 -19.96
C GLU A 144 -6.94 -16.18 -21.28
N LEU A 145 -5.69 -16.62 -21.45
CA LEU A 145 -5.25 -17.42 -22.59
C LEU A 145 -5.86 -18.84 -22.58
N GLU A 146 -6.10 -19.43 -21.40
CA GLU A 146 -6.82 -20.70 -21.26
C GLU A 146 -8.30 -20.57 -21.59
N ASP A 147 -8.96 -19.50 -21.14
CA ASP A 147 -10.36 -19.19 -21.44
C ASP A 147 -10.55 -18.91 -22.94
N ALA A 148 -9.57 -18.28 -23.59
CA ALA A 148 -9.53 -18.09 -25.03
C ALA A 148 -9.21 -19.37 -25.82
N GLY A 149 -8.75 -20.43 -25.15
CA GLY A 149 -8.33 -21.70 -25.76
C GLY A 149 -7.00 -21.62 -26.52
N GLU A 150 -6.21 -20.58 -26.30
CA GLU A 150 -4.88 -20.42 -26.89
C GLU A 150 -3.81 -21.22 -26.15
N LEU A 151 -3.96 -21.38 -24.84
CA LEU A 151 -3.13 -22.24 -24.01
C LEU A 151 -4.00 -23.30 -23.36
N THR A 152 -3.39 -24.45 -23.13
CA THR A 152 -4.00 -25.55 -22.39
C THR A 152 -2.93 -26.13 -21.49
N GLY A 153 -3.22 -26.26 -20.20
CA GLY A 153 -2.21 -26.70 -19.27
C GLY A 153 -2.74 -26.93 -17.87
N ILE A 154 -1.80 -27.20 -16.96
CA ILE A 154 -2.07 -27.45 -15.55
C ILE A 154 -1.12 -26.59 -14.72
N LEU A 155 -1.68 -25.88 -13.76
CA LEU A 155 -0.94 -25.16 -12.73
C LEU A 155 -0.75 -26.06 -11.50
N ASP A 156 0.52 -26.32 -11.15
CA ASP A 156 0.92 -26.97 -9.91
C ASP A 156 0.78 -26.00 -8.73
N GLU A 157 0.39 -26.50 -7.55
CA GLU A 157 0.31 -25.75 -6.29
C GLU A 157 1.64 -25.06 -5.91
N ARG A 158 2.75 -25.55 -6.48
CA ARG A 158 4.11 -25.01 -6.30
C ARG A 158 4.47 -23.87 -7.25
N GLY A 159 3.52 -23.38 -8.07
CA GLY A 159 3.75 -22.28 -8.99
C GLY A 159 4.46 -22.68 -10.30
N LYS A 160 4.29 -23.93 -10.74
CA LYS A 160 4.75 -24.39 -12.07
C LYS A 160 3.58 -24.55 -13.01
N TYR A 161 3.70 -24.02 -14.22
CA TYR A 161 2.74 -24.23 -15.28
C TYR A 161 3.29 -25.27 -16.27
N ILE A 162 2.47 -26.28 -16.58
CA ILE A 162 2.79 -27.29 -17.59
C ILE A 162 1.82 -27.09 -18.75
N TYR A 163 2.34 -26.69 -19.89
CA TYR A 163 1.62 -26.62 -21.15
C TYR A 163 1.50 -28.01 -21.77
N ILE A 164 0.28 -28.38 -22.14
CA ILE A 164 -0.05 -29.61 -22.84
C ILE A 164 -0.73 -29.18 -24.13
N SER A 165 -0.17 -29.53 -25.27
CA SER A 165 -0.79 -29.18 -26.55
C SER A 165 -2.11 -29.92 -26.76
N ARG A 166 -2.98 -29.36 -27.59
CA ARG A 166 -4.26 -29.99 -27.94
C ARG A 166 -4.10 -31.40 -28.52
N GLN A 167 -3.04 -31.63 -29.32
CA GLN A 167 -2.73 -32.95 -29.88
C GLN A 167 -2.38 -33.97 -28.77
N GLU A 168 -1.61 -33.55 -27.77
CA GLU A 168 -1.25 -34.40 -26.62
C GLU A 168 -2.49 -34.71 -25.77
N MET A 169 -3.36 -33.70 -25.54
CA MET A 169 -4.66 -33.89 -24.88
C MET A 169 -5.57 -34.88 -25.63
N GLU A 170 -5.64 -34.79 -26.96
CA GLU A 170 -6.41 -35.70 -27.80
C GLU A 170 -5.84 -37.13 -27.75
N ALA A 171 -4.51 -37.28 -27.76
CA ALA A 171 -3.86 -38.58 -27.62
C ALA A 171 -4.19 -39.25 -26.28
N VAL A 172 -4.17 -38.49 -25.18
CA VAL A 172 -4.59 -38.96 -23.85
C VAL A 172 -6.07 -39.32 -23.81
N SER A 173 -6.94 -38.49 -24.42
CA SER A 173 -8.38 -38.78 -24.52
C SER A 173 -8.63 -40.09 -25.27
N ASN A 174 -8.02 -40.27 -26.44
CA ASN A 174 -8.17 -41.46 -27.26
C ASN A 174 -7.71 -42.72 -26.52
N PHE A 175 -6.62 -42.62 -25.77
CA PHE A 175 -6.12 -43.70 -24.92
C PHE A 175 -7.13 -44.12 -23.84
N ILE A 176 -7.75 -43.15 -23.15
CA ILE A 176 -8.77 -43.40 -22.14
C ILE A 176 -10.01 -44.04 -22.77
N THR A 177 -10.50 -43.49 -23.88
CA THR A 177 -11.69 -44.00 -24.57
C THR A 177 -11.46 -45.41 -25.13
N ALA A 178 -10.28 -45.70 -25.68
CA ALA A 178 -9.97 -47.01 -26.26
C ALA A 178 -9.87 -48.13 -25.21
N ARG A 179 -9.30 -47.85 -24.03
CA ARG A 179 -9.17 -48.84 -22.94
C ARG A 179 -10.40 -48.88 -22.01
N GLY A 180 -11.24 -47.84 -22.03
CA GLY A 180 -12.43 -47.72 -21.19
C GLY A 180 -12.08 -47.46 -19.72
N ARG A 181 -11.84 -48.52 -18.94
CA ARG A 181 -11.44 -48.41 -17.52
C ARG A 181 -9.92 -48.42 -17.40
N VAL A 182 -9.35 -47.30 -16.98
CA VAL A 182 -7.90 -47.14 -16.82
C VAL A 182 -7.59 -46.81 -15.36
N THR A 183 -6.56 -47.45 -14.79
CA THR A 183 -6.06 -47.08 -13.46
C THR A 183 -5.11 -45.89 -13.58
N ILE A 184 -5.01 -45.07 -12.53
CA ILE A 184 -4.09 -43.91 -12.51
C ILE A 184 -2.65 -44.34 -12.81
N ALA A 185 -2.22 -45.50 -12.30
CA ALA A 185 -0.89 -46.04 -12.56
C ALA A 185 -0.66 -46.36 -14.05
N ALA A 186 -1.62 -46.99 -14.72
CA ALA A 186 -1.54 -47.30 -16.14
C ALA A 186 -1.58 -46.02 -16.99
N LEU A 187 -2.39 -45.04 -16.60
CA LEU A 187 -2.44 -43.74 -17.26
C LEU A 187 -1.11 -42.99 -17.11
N ALA A 188 -0.52 -42.95 -15.91
CA ALA A 188 0.74 -42.27 -15.67
C ALA A 188 1.92 -42.85 -16.46
N GLN A 189 1.98 -44.19 -16.60
CA GLN A 189 3.00 -44.85 -17.43
C GLN A 189 2.89 -44.45 -18.90
N GLU A 190 1.68 -44.41 -19.44
CA GLU A 190 1.45 -44.12 -20.86
C GLU A 190 1.49 -42.60 -21.14
N CYS A 191 1.05 -41.76 -20.20
CA CYS A 191 1.16 -40.30 -20.30
C CYS A 191 2.62 -39.84 -20.46
N SER A 192 3.59 -40.55 -19.88
CA SER A 192 5.02 -40.24 -20.07
C SER A 192 5.47 -40.40 -21.54
N THR A 193 4.73 -41.18 -22.33
CA THR A 193 4.95 -41.34 -23.78
C THR A 193 4.05 -40.40 -24.60
N LEU A 194 2.84 -40.11 -24.12
CA LEU A 194 1.88 -39.25 -24.82
C LEU A 194 2.15 -37.76 -24.66
N VAL A 195 2.78 -37.34 -23.55
CA VAL A 195 3.11 -35.94 -23.25
C VAL A 195 4.63 -35.79 -23.19
N ASP A 196 5.18 -35.08 -24.17
CA ASP A 196 6.61 -34.82 -24.24
C ASP A 196 6.90 -33.49 -23.53
N LEU A 197 7.61 -33.53 -22.39
CA LEU A 197 7.95 -32.32 -21.62
C LEU A 197 9.30 -31.70 -22.03
N THR A 198 9.92 -32.18 -23.11
CA THR A 198 11.18 -31.61 -23.57
C THR A 198 10.96 -30.21 -24.15
N PRO A 199 11.81 -29.22 -23.79
CA PRO A 199 11.70 -27.88 -24.33
C PRO A 199 12.04 -27.92 -25.83
N ARG A 200 11.14 -27.40 -26.66
CA ARG A 200 11.40 -27.22 -28.09
C ARG A 200 11.99 -25.84 -28.28
N MET A 201 13.32 -25.78 -28.33
CA MET A 201 13.99 -24.60 -28.90
C MET A 201 13.63 -24.57 -30.39
N VAL A 202 12.83 -23.57 -30.78
CA VAL A 202 12.64 -23.28 -32.21
C VAL A 202 14.00 -22.79 -32.70
N ALA A 203 14.74 -23.66 -33.39
CA ALA A 203 15.90 -23.24 -34.15
C ALA A 203 15.43 -22.20 -35.18
N ASP A 204 16.09 -21.06 -35.16
CA ASP A 204 15.99 -19.96 -36.12
C ASP A 204 15.63 -20.45 -37.54
N GLN A 205 14.40 -20.17 -37.98
CA GLN A 205 14.02 -20.36 -39.37
C GLN A 205 14.53 -19.19 -40.20
N SER A 206 15.84 -19.15 -40.42
CA SER A 206 16.47 -18.36 -41.47
C SER A 206 16.63 -19.20 -42.76
N VAL A 207 15.58 -19.95 -43.14
CA VAL A 207 15.51 -20.53 -44.49
C VAL A 207 14.73 -19.55 -45.36
N LEU A 208 15.50 -18.66 -45.98
CA LEU A 208 15.01 -17.77 -47.03
C LEU A 208 14.38 -18.62 -48.13
N GLU A 209 13.12 -18.31 -48.42
CA GLU A 209 12.46 -18.62 -49.67
C GLU A 209 13.26 -17.99 -50.81
N ASP A 210 13.87 -18.81 -51.65
CA ASP A 210 14.22 -18.42 -53.02
C ASP A 210 13.69 -19.49 -53.98
N GLY A 211 12.47 -19.22 -54.46
CA GLY A 211 12.12 -19.34 -55.88
C GLY A 211 11.97 -20.72 -56.49
N GLU A 212 10.74 -21.23 -56.49
CA GLU A 212 10.24 -22.09 -57.57
C GLU A 212 10.12 -21.28 -58.89
N GLY A 213 10.51 -21.84 -60.04
CA GLY A 213 10.18 -21.26 -61.34
C GLY A 213 11.00 -21.71 -62.56
N GLU A 214 10.75 -22.94 -63.04
CA GLU A 214 10.69 -23.42 -64.43
C GLU A 214 11.67 -22.92 -65.53
N ALA A 215 12.34 -23.86 -66.22
CA ALA A 215 11.96 -24.27 -67.58
C ALA A 215 12.97 -25.28 -68.18
N GLU A 216 12.53 -26.52 -68.29
CA GLU A 216 13.09 -27.55 -69.16
C GLU A 216 12.86 -27.15 -70.62
N VAL A 217 13.95 -26.98 -71.40
CA VAL A 217 13.86 -26.90 -72.86
C VAL A 217 14.69 -28.04 -73.43
N ALA A 218 13.96 -28.98 -74.01
CA ALA A 218 14.47 -30.08 -74.81
C ALA A 218 15.30 -29.58 -76.01
N ALA A 219 16.39 -30.27 -76.29
CA ALA A 219 17.06 -30.31 -77.58
C ALA A 219 17.61 -31.72 -77.83
#